data_AF-A0A7Z9AVV3-F1
#
_entry.id   AF-A0A7Z9AVV3-F1
#
_cell.length_a   1.000
_cell.length_b   1.000
_cell.length_c   1.000
_cell.angle_alpha   90.00
_cell.angle_beta   90.00
_cell.angle_gamma   90.00
#
_symmetry.space_group_name_H-M   'P 1'
#
loop_
_entity.id
_entity.type
_entity.pdbx_description
1 polymer ?
#
loop_
_entity_poly.entity_id
_entity_poly.type
_entity_poly.pdbx_seq_one_letter_code
_entity_poly.pdbx_strand_id
1 'polypeptide(L)'
;MKKGNLKKNLVSFSTTSALVLSSLSGVVTPMVHADQNGAGEGITITTSEKNEKKEEANQSNQSSQASETSQTHASEEKENKKVEETTTSSTTKEQNASSVPVPEQKNTLADEVIQHATDAVNNLFDGNGAKVGNTKAQIDAAKQQVESLPDSDQKTALLEKVNQAQKAYDTLMQKWQVANETMDKHFIDGDIGNPKGSFTTEEMIDLAEKLGELPYINIPFLEGYTTNELHEKYDQLIAVSNATPVVDRLFFNGKPSTNNTQNDINTALNLVHRLVDGPYKDRLLAKVQEAQKAYNDAHIIVLPKGNK
;
A
#
# COMPACT_ATOMS: atom_id res chain seq x y z
N MET A 1 10.11 -22.84 -16.42
CA MET A 1 11.44 -22.25 -16.19
C MET A 1 12.01 -22.71 -14.85
N LYS A 2 13.26 -22.33 -14.49
CA LYS A 2 13.90 -22.72 -13.21
C LYS A 2 13.21 -22.05 -12.01
N LYS A 3 13.06 -22.79 -10.90
CA LYS A 3 12.70 -22.21 -9.59
C LYS A 3 13.97 -21.64 -8.93
N GLY A 4 14.03 -20.33 -8.74
CA GLY A 4 15.05 -19.68 -7.91
C GLY A 4 14.77 -19.91 -6.42
N ASN A 5 15.79 -20.23 -5.63
CA ASN A 5 15.64 -20.59 -4.21
C ASN A 5 16.19 -19.46 -3.33
N LEU A 6 15.33 -18.48 -3.02
CA LEU A 6 15.68 -17.31 -2.21
C LEU A 6 15.36 -17.55 -0.73
N LYS A 7 16.39 -17.49 0.12
CA LYS A 7 16.26 -17.61 1.58
C LYS A 7 15.65 -16.33 2.14
N LYS A 8 14.50 -16.44 2.82
CA LYS A 8 13.86 -15.30 3.49
C LYS A 8 14.62 -14.94 4.77
N ASN A 9 15.41 -13.88 4.75
CA ASN A 9 15.77 -13.15 5.96
C ASN A 9 14.63 -12.19 6.29
N LEU A 10 13.87 -12.50 7.34
CA LEU A 10 12.74 -11.68 7.77
C LEU A 10 13.26 -10.57 8.70
N VAL A 11 13.37 -9.34 8.18
CA VAL A 11 13.72 -8.16 8.99
C VAL A 11 12.50 -7.26 9.05
N SER A 12 11.93 -7.09 10.26
CA SER A 12 10.78 -6.24 10.49
C SER A 12 11.23 -4.78 10.60
N PHE A 13 10.79 -3.94 9.66
CA PHE A 13 10.94 -2.50 9.73
C PHE A 13 9.56 -1.83 9.73
N SER A 14 9.14 -1.36 10.90
CA SER A 14 8.07 -0.37 11.01
C SER A 14 8.72 1.01 10.99
N THR A 15 8.62 1.72 9.86
CA THR A 15 9.19 3.07 9.70
C THR A 15 8.19 4.00 9.02
N THR A 16 7.28 4.57 9.82
CA THR A 16 6.41 5.69 9.42
C THR A 16 7.27 6.90 9.05
N SER A 17 7.69 7.00 7.79
CA SER A 17 8.56 8.07 7.29
C SER A 17 7.75 9.35 7.13
N ALA A 18 7.76 10.22 8.14
CA ALA A 18 7.10 11.51 8.09
C ALA A 18 7.67 12.38 6.96
N LEU A 19 6.79 12.88 6.10
CA LEU A 19 7.15 13.67 4.91
C LEU A 19 7.44 15.12 5.34
N VAL A 20 8.73 15.48 5.41
CA VAL A 20 9.19 16.79 5.89
C VAL A 20 9.00 17.87 4.83
N LEU A 21 7.82 18.51 4.84
CA LEU A 21 7.48 19.65 3.98
C LEU A 21 8.21 20.93 4.42
N SER A 22 9.47 21.10 4.02
CA SER A 22 10.20 22.36 4.22
C SER A 22 9.81 23.42 3.17
N SER A 23 8.84 24.27 3.50
CA SER A 23 8.42 25.39 2.66
C SER A 23 9.45 26.53 2.63
N LEU A 24 10.35 26.50 1.65
CA LEU A 24 11.36 27.55 1.46
C LEU A 24 10.87 28.63 0.48
N SER A 25 10.22 29.67 1.01
CA SER A 25 9.73 30.84 0.27
C SER A 25 10.85 31.80 -0.16
N GLY A 26 11.75 31.32 -1.02
CA GLY A 26 12.85 32.09 -1.58
C GLY A 26 12.41 33.10 -2.65
N VAL A 27 12.01 34.31 -2.24
CA VAL A 27 11.72 35.41 -3.17
C VAL A 27 13.02 35.93 -3.77
N VAL A 28 13.28 35.58 -5.04
CA VAL A 28 14.39 36.12 -5.83
C VAL A 28 14.03 37.50 -6.39
N THR A 29 14.62 38.56 -5.81
CA THR A 29 14.65 39.89 -6.41
C THR A 29 15.85 40.01 -7.36
N PRO A 30 15.66 40.45 -8.63
CA PRO A 30 16.78 40.68 -9.54
C PRO A 30 17.52 41.97 -9.15
N MET A 31 18.84 41.88 -8.95
CA MET A 31 19.67 43.05 -8.62
C MET A 31 20.10 43.80 -9.88
N VAL A 32 19.55 44.99 -10.09
CA VAL A 32 20.00 45.98 -11.09
C VAL A 32 20.48 47.24 -10.36
N HIS A 33 21.54 47.88 -10.85
CA HIS A 33 22.15 49.08 -10.27
C HIS A 33 21.90 50.33 -11.13
N ALA A 34 21.87 51.48 -10.47
CA ALA A 34 21.85 52.85 -11.03
C ALA A 34 20.53 53.29 -11.72
N ASP A 35 20.07 54.55 -11.65
CA ASP A 35 20.63 55.71 -10.92
C ASP A 35 19.56 56.73 -10.44
N GLN A 36 20.03 57.72 -9.68
CA GLN A 36 19.34 58.79 -8.93
C GLN A 36 18.03 59.40 -9.49
N ASN A 37 17.03 59.66 -8.62
CA ASN A 37 16.81 61.00 -8.01
C ASN A 37 15.53 61.12 -7.16
N GLY A 38 15.54 62.06 -6.20
CA GLY A 38 14.33 62.80 -5.79
C GLY A 38 13.62 62.41 -4.49
N ALA A 39 13.05 63.42 -3.84
CA ALA A 39 12.15 63.33 -2.68
C ALA A 39 10.85 62.54 -2.99
N GLY A 40 10.08 62.03 -2.04
CA GLY A 40 10.12 62.17 -0.57
C GLY A 40 8.69 61.98 -0.01
N GLU A 41 8.54 61.86 1.31
CA GLU A 41 7.28 61.53 2.00
C GLU A 41 6.73 60.10 1.68
N GLY A 42 6.06 59.39 2.59
CA GLY A 42 5.77 59.74 3.99
C GLY A 42 4.65 58.91 4.62
N ILE A 43 4.62 57.58 4.48
CA ILE A 43 3.57 56.73 5.07
C ILE A 43 4.16 55.63 5.96
N THR A 44 3.96 55.77 7.26
CA THR A 44 4.18 54.71 8.27
C THR A 44 2.89 53.91 8.47
N ILE A 45 2.95 52.59 8.40
CA ILE A 45 1.91 51.70 8.96
C ILE A 45 2.56 50.75 9.97
N THR A 46 1.91 50.59 11.12
CA THR A 46 2.51 50.08 12.35
C THR A 46 2.40 48.56 12.50
N THR A 47 3.45 47.94 13.02
CA THR A 47 3.35 46.60 13.62
C THR A 47 2.56 46.71 14.93
N SER A 48 1.60 45.81 15.15
CA SER A 48 0.84 45.72 16.40
C SER A 48 0.81 44.28 16.89
N GLU A 49 1.65 43.95 17.86
CA GLU A 49 1.49 42.73 18.65
C GLU A 49 0.20 42.82 19.49
N LYS A 50 -0.54 41.72 19.63
CA LYS A 50 -1.57 41.60 20.67
C LYS A 50 -1.39 40.33 21.49
N ASN A 51 -0.87 40.50 22.69
CA ASN A 51 -0.96 39.50 23.75
C ASN A 51 -2.42 39.37 24.23
N GLU A 52 -2.89 38.15 24.45
CA GLU A 52 -4.09 37.91 25.26
C GLU A 52 -3.95 36.54 25.98
N LYS A 53 -4.53 36.42 27.18
CA LYS A 53 -4.16 35.40 28.17
C LYS A 53 -5.38 35.00 29.01
N LYS A 54 -5.36 33.76 29.55
CA LYS A 54 -6.45 33.01 30.23
C LYS A 54 -7.34 32.28 29.22
N GLU A 55 -7.93 31.13 29.53
CA GLU A 55 -8.31 30.58 30.86
C GLU A 55 -7.64 29.27 31.28
N GLU A 56 -7.95 28.86 32.52
CA GLU A 56 -7.34 27.78 33.28
C GLU A 56 -8.48 26.89 33.83
N ALA A 57 -8.49 25.61 33.45
CA ALA A 57 -9.50 24.63 33.85
C ALA A 57 -8.84 23.35 34.36
N ASN A 58 -9.47 22.66 35.31
CA ASN A 58 -8.84 21.68 36.19
C ASN A 58 -9.62 20.35 36.22
N GLN A 59 -8.92 19.25 36.53
CA GLN A 59 -9.42 17.86 36.68
C GLN A 59 -9.91 17.23 35.34
N SER A 60 -9.66 15.95 35.04
CA SER A 60 -9.75 14.78 35.93
C SER A 60 -8.80 13.61 35.58
N ASN A 61 -8.47 12.85 36.62
CA ASN A 61 -8.18 11.39 36.71
C ASN A 61 -8.66 10.50 35.54
N GLN A 62 -8.06 9.33 35.26
CA GLN A 62 -6.95 8.60 35.93
C GLN A 62 -6.30 7.59 34.97
N SER A 63 -5.02 7.27 35.17
CA SER A 63 -4.42 6.03 34.63
C SER A 63 -4.46 4.95 35.70
N SER A 64 -5.11 3.82 35.40
CA SER A 64 -5.22 2.68 36.32
C SER A 64 -4.09 1.68 36.11
N GLN A 65 -3.63 1.09 37.21
CA GLN A 65 -2.41 0.29 37.29
C GLN A 65 -2.56 -1.12 36.70
N ALA A 66 -1.43 -1.72 36.34
CA ALA A 66 -1.34 -3.16 36.15
C ALA A 66 -1.45 -3.91 37.50
N SER A 67 -2.03 -5.10 37.47
CA SER A 67 -1.86 -6.14 38.51
C SER A 67 -1.77 -7.51 37.83
N GLU A 68 -0.74 -8.27 38.16
CA GLU A 68 -0.64 -9.68 37.85
C GLU A 68 -1.51 -10.49 38.81
N THR A 69 -2.15 -11.56 38.34
CA THR A 69 -2.36 -12.81 39.11
C THR A 69 -2.64 -13.94 38.13
N SER A 70 -1.87 -15.02 38.23
CA SER A 70 -2.05 -16.23 37.41
C SER A 70 -3.22 -17.08 37.91
N GLN A 71 -3.94 -17.74 37.00
CA GLN A 71 -4.23 -19.18 37.21
C GLN A 71 -4.55 -19.93 35.91
N THR A 72 -4.21 -21.21 35.92
CA THR A 72 -4.33 -22.18 34.83
C THR A 72 -5.64 -22.94 34.88
N HIS A 73 -6.26 -23.23 33.73
CA HIS A 73 -6.88 -24.53 33.39
C HIS A 73 -6.99 -24.57 31.84
N ALA A 74 -6.29 -25.43 31.12
CA ALA A 74 -6.41 -26.90 31.05
C ALA A 74 -7.68 -27.33 30.30
N SER A 75 -7.52 -27.64 29.01
CA SER A 75 -8.57 -28.14 28.12
C SER A 75 -8.83 -29.64 28.34
N GLU A 76 -10.10 -30.06 28.32
CA GLU A 76 -10.45 -31.44 27.97
C GLU A 76 -11.37 -31.47 26.74
N GLU A 77 -10.95 -32.25 25.76
CA GLU A 77 -11.67 -32.61 24.54
C GLU A 77 -12.38 -33.94 24.76
N LYS A 78 -13.65 -34.07 24.34
CA LYS A 78 -14.35 -35.36 24.28
C LYS A 78 -15.33 -35.44 23.11
N GLU A 79 -14.79 -35.93 22.01
CA GLU A 79 -15.51 -36.64 20.95
C GLU A 79 -16.47 -37.69 21.52
N ASN A 80 -17.63 -37.90 20.88
CA ASN A 80 -18.25 -39.24 20.86
C ASN A 80 -19.17 -39.46 19.65
N LYS A 81 -19.08 -40.64 19.01
CA LYS A 81 -19.83 -41.02 17.79
C LYS A 81 -19.98 -42.54 17.66
N LYS A 82 -21.16 -43.10 17.95
CA LYS A 82 -21.70 -44.42 17.51
C LYS A 82 -23.20 -44.45 17.94
N VAL A 83 -24.23 -44.61 17.09
CA VAL A 83 -24.65 -45.68 16.15
C VAL A 83 -25.32 -46.88 16.86
N GLU A 84 -26.23 -47.54 16.13
CA GLU A 84 -27.30 -48.50 16.52
C GLU A 84 -28.49 -47.86 17.27
N GLU A 85 -29.74 -47.86 16.80
CA GLU A 85 -30.56 -48.83 16.02
C GLU A 85 -31.12 -49.98 16.87
N THR A 86 -32.44 -49.99 17.09
CA THR A 86 -33.22 -51.19 17.42
C THR A 86 -34.66 -51.00 16.98
N THR A 87 -35.16 -51.94 16.17
CA THR A 87 -36.53 -51.99 15.64
C THR A 87 -37.52 -52.52 16.67
N THR A 88 -38.74 -51.97 16.70
CA THR A 88 -39.90 -52.72 17.22
C THR A 88 -41.13 -52.45 16.36
N SER A 89 -41.77 -53.50 15.86
CA SER A 89 -42.95 -53.42 14.97
C SER A 89 -44.17 -54.07 15.61
N SER A 90 -45.34 -53.46 15.44
CA SER A 90 -46.62 -54.08 15.79
C SER A 90 -47.77 -53.60 14.89
N THR A 91 -48.08 -54.41 13.87
CA THR A 91 -49.40 -54.50 13.20
C THR A 91 -50.47 -54.89 14.24
N THR A 92 -51.80 -54.69 14.12
CA THR A 92 -52.75 -54.39 13.01
C THR A 92 -54.03 -53.78 13.67
N LYS A 93 -55.14 -53.32 13.06
CA LYS A 93 -55.68 -53.21 11.68
C LYS A 93 -56.86 -52.21 11.73
N GLU A 94 -57.06 -51.33 10.74
CA GLU A 94 -58.41 -51.05 10.17
C GLU A 94 -58.35 -50.35 8.81
N GLN A 95 -59.49 -50.29 8.10
CA GLN A 95 -59.58 -49.84 6.71
C GLN A 95 -60.46 -48.60 6.58
N ASN A 96 -60.01 -47.60 5.82
CA ASN A 96 -60.90 -46.80 4.98
C ASN A 96 -60.13 -46.21 3.79
N ALA A 97 -60.82 -45.96 2.68
CA ALA A 97 -60.18 -45.64 1.41
C ALA A 97 -60.46 -44.20 0.94
N SER A 98 -59.41 -43.46 0.58
CA SER A 98 -59.36 -42.61 -0.62
C SER A 98 -57.93 -42.11 -0.87
N SER A 99 -57.69 -41.59 -2.08
CA SER A 99 -56.53 -40.77 -2.50
C SER A 99 -55.14 -41.24 -2.04
N VAL A 100 -54.44 -41.98 -2.90
CA VAL A 100 -52.96 -42.02 -2.92
C VAL A 100 -52.47 -40.88 -3.83
N PRO A 101 -51.74 -39.88 -3.32
CA PRO A 101 -50.97 -38.98 -4.18
C PRO A 101 -49.83 -39.76 -4.84
N VAL A 102 -49.53 -39.45 -6.11
CA VAL A 102 -48.29 -39.93 -6.74
C VAL A 102 -47.10 -39.30 -6.00
N PRO A 103 -46.06 -40.07 -5.60
CA PRO A 103 -44.94 -39.52 -4.85
C PRO A 103 -44.17 -38.48 -5.67
N GLU A 104 -43.91 -37.32 -5.07
CA GLU A 104 -43.29 -36.14 -5.70
C GLU A 104 -41.77 -36.28 -5.87
N GLN A 105 -41.31 -37.39 -6.46
CA GLN A 105 -39.89 -37.71 -6.65
C GLN A 105 -39.23 -36.91 -7.79
N LYS A 106 -39.65 -35.66 -8.03
CA LYS A 106 -39.22 -34.83 -9.16
C LYS A 106 -38.64 -33.46 -8.77
N ASN A 107 -38.85 -32.99 -7.55
CA ASN A 107 -38.36 -31.67 -7.12
C ASN A 107 -36.94 -31.70 -6.53
N THR A 108 -36.55 -32.76 -5.80
CA THR A 108 -35.28 -32.78 -5.02
C THR A 108 -34.04 -32.44 -5.86
N LEU A 109 -33.93 -32.98 -7.08
CA LEU A 109 -32.82 -32.69 -8.01
C LEU A 109 -32.83 -31.26 -8.55
N ALA A 110 -33.99 -30.61 -8.63
CA ALA A 110 -34.08 -29.20 -9.02
C ALA A 110 -33.67 -28.31 -7.84
N ASP A 111 -34.17 -28.61 -6.64
CA ASP A 111 -33.88 -27.89 -5.40
C ASP A 111 -32.37 -27.97 -5.05
N GLU A 112 -31.75 -29.14 -5.20
CA GLU A 112 -30.30 -29.35 -5.03
C GLU A 112 -29.45 -28.49 -5.98
N VAL A 113 -29.82 -28.45 -7.27
CA VAL A 113 -29.09 -27.65 -8.28
C VAL A 113 -29.27 -26.14 -8.03
N ILE A 114 -30.47 -25.71 -7.63
CA ILE A 114 -30.77 -24.33 -7.24
C ILE A 114 -29.97 -23.93 -5.99
N GLN A 115 -29.87 -24.82 -4.99
CA GLN A 115 -29.07 -24.59 -3.79
C GLN A 115 -27.58 -24.48 -4.12
N HIS A 116 -27.02 -25.39 -4.93
CA HIS A 116 -25.62 -25.32 -5.37
C HIS A 116 -25.28 -24.01 -6.09
N ALA A 117 -26.12 -23.56 -7.04
CA ALA A 117 -25.94 -22.28 -7.71
C ALA A 117 -26.06 -21.09 -6.73
N THR A 118 -26.97 -21.17 -5.76
CA THR A 118 -27.14 -20.15 -4.71
C THR A 118 -25.90 -20.05 -3.82
N ASP A 119 -25.32 -21.19 -3.41
CA ASP A 119 -24.10 -21.25 -2.61
C ASP A 119 -22.87 -20.79 -3.39
N ALA A 120 -22.72 -21.16 -4.67
CA ALA A 120 -21.63 -20.68 -5.51
C ALA A 120 -21.65 -19.15 -5.66
N VAL A 121 -22.84 -18.56 -5.85
CA VAL A 121 -23.01 -17.10 -5.90
C VAL A 121 -22.72 -16.46 -4.54
N ASN A 122 -23.29 -16.98 -3.45
CA ASN A 122 -23.05 -16.44 -2.11
C ASN A 122 -21.55 -16.52 -1.72
N ASN A 123 -20.82 -17.53 -2.21
CA ASN A 123 -19.38 -17.67 -2.01
C ASN A 123 -18.54 -16.55 -2.69
N LEU A 124 -19.09 -15.77 -3.62
CA LEU A 124 -18.43 -14.57 -4.16
C LEU A 124 -18.50 -13.35 -3.22
N PHE A 125 -19.28 -13.42 -2.13
CA PHE A 125 -19.59 -12.29 -1.25
C PHE A 125 -19.15 -12.52 0.20
N ASP A 126 -18.80 -11.42 0.86
CA ASP A 126 -18.62 -11.31 2.32
C ASP A 126 -19.50 -10.20 2.89
N GLY A 127 -19.37 -9.90 4.18
CA GLY A 127 -20.20 -8.90 4.88
C GLY A 127 -20.08 -7.46 4.35
N ASN A 128 -19.07 -7.16 3.53
CA ASN A 128 -18.82 -5.83 2.95
C ASN A 128 -19.19 -5.72 1.47
N GLY A 129 -19.50 -6.84 0.79
CA GLY A 129 -19.81 -6.87 -0.64
C GLY A 129 -19.15 -8.04 -1.36
N ALA A 130 -18.81 -7.86 -2.64
CA ALA A 130 -18.08 -8.87 -3.41
C ALA A 130 -16.60 -8.92 -2.96
N LYS A 131 -16.08 -10.12 -2.74
CA LYS A 131 -14.72 -10.33 -2.20
C LYS A 131 -13.66 -9.79 -3.17
N VAL A 132 -12.71 -9.00 -2.66
CA VAL A 132 -11.54 -8.53 -3.43
C VAL A 132 -10.63 -9.68 -3.89
N GLY A 133 -10.66 -10.80 -3.17
CA GLY A 133 -9.94 -12.04 -3.50
C GLY A 133 -10.68 -12.99 -4.46
N ASN A 134 -11.77 -12.56 -5.10
CA ASN A 134 -12.40 -13.35 -6.16
C ASN A 134 -11.49 -13.40 -7.38
N THR A 135 -11.24 -14.61 -7.92
CA THR A 135 -10.68 -14.79 -9.26
C THR A 135 -11.79 -14.70 -10.31
N LYS A 136 -11.42 -14.37 -11.55
CA LYS A 136 -12.36 -14.43 -12.68
C LYS A 136 -12.89 -15.85 -12.87
N ALA A 137 -12.06 -16.87 -12.66
CA ALA A 137 -12.47 -18.28 -12.74
C ALA A 137 -13.58 -18.64 -11.73
N GLN A 138 -13.58 -18.07 -10.52
CA GLN A 138 -14.66 -18.28 -9.54
C GLN A 138 -15.96 -17.61 -9.98
N ILE A 139 -15.88 -16.39 -10.52
CA ILE A 139 -17.04 -15.62 -10.99
C ILE A 139 -17.67 -16.31 -12.22
N ASP A 140 -16.86 -16.73 -13.20
CA ASP A 140 -17.32 -17.43 -14.40
C ASP A 140 -17.91 -18.82 -14.06
N ALA A 141 -17.35 -19.53 -13.08
CA ALA A 141 -17.91 -20.81 -12.63
C ALA A 141 -19.28 -20.64 -11.94
N ALA A 142 -19.43 -19.65 -11.06
CA ALA A 142 -20.73 -19.32 -10.45
C ALA A 142 -21.74 -18.89 -11.52
N LYS A 143 -21.32 -18.07 -12.49
CA LYS A 143 -22.14 -17.67 -13.64
C LYS A 143 -22.70 -18.88 -14.40
N GLN A 144 -21.83 -19.82 -14.78
CA GLN A 144 -22.21 -21.02 -15.54
C GLN A 144 -23.26 -21.88 -14.80
N GLN A 145 -23.14 -22.00 -13.48
CA GLN A 145 -24.12 -22.73 -12.67
C GLN A 145 -25.49 -22.03 -12.67
N VAL A 146 -25.53 -20.71 -12.54
CA VAL A 146 -26.79 -19.94 -12.58
C VAL A 146 -27.41 -19.94 -13.98
N GLU A 147 -26.62 -19.78 -15.04
CA GLU A 147 -27.11 -19.84 -16.42
C GLU A 147 -27.76 -21.18 -16.76
N SER A 148 -27.30 -22.27 -16.13
CA SER A 148 -27.83 -23.62 -16.26
C SER A 148 -29.18 -23.86 -15.54
N LEU A 149 -29.65 -22.93 -14.71
CA LEU A 149 -30.95 -23.06 -14.03
C LEU A 149 -32.14 -22.88 -15.00
N PRO A 150 -33.32 -23.45 -14.71
CA PRO A 150 -34.57 -23.05 -15.35
C PRO A 150 -34.88 -21.56 -15.13
N ASP A 151 -35.47 -20.92 -16.15
CA ASP A 151 -35.77 -19.48 -16.09
C ASP A 151 -36.81 -19.17 -15.00
N SER A 152 -36.44 -18.23 -14.13
CA SER A 152 -37.12 -17.96 -12.87
C SER A 152 -36.64 -16.62 -12.26
N ASP A 153 -37.43 -16.07 -11.33
CA ASP A 153 -37.04 -14.87 -10.58
C ASP A 153 -35.76 -15.11 -9.76
N GLN A 154 -35.58 -16.33 -9.21
CA GLN A 154 -34.37 -16.70 -8.48
C GLN A 154 -33.14 -16.77 -9.39
N LYS A 155 -33.23 -17.38 -10.59
CA LYS A 155 -32.16 -17.33 -11.60
C LYS A 155 -31.79 -15.87 -11.91
N THR A 156 -32.79 -15.02 -12.12
CA THR A 156 -32.59 -13.60 -12.43
C THR A 156 -31.87 -12.84 -11.31
N ALA A 157 -32.28 -13.05 -10.05
CA ALA A 157 -31.64 -12.46 -8.87
C ALA A 157 -30.21 -12.97 -8.63
N LEU A 158 -29.95 -14.25 -8.93
CA LEU A 158 -28.61 -14.83 -8.86
C LEU A 158 -27.68 -14.29 -9.97
N LEU A 159 -28.18 -14.14 -11.21
CA LEU A 159 -27.42 -13.51 -12.30
C LEU A 159 -27.04 -12.07 -11.97
N GLU A 160 -27.92 -11.29 -11.34
CA GLU A 160 -27.59 -9.92 -10.95
C GLU A 160 -26.51 -9.84 -9.86
N LYS A 161 -26.50 -10.77 -8.90
CA LYS A 161 -25.37 -10.92 -7.96
C LYS A 161 -24.06 -11.29 -8.68
N VAL A 162 -24.11 -12.20 -9.66
CA VAL A 162 -22.93 -12.55 -10.47
C VAL A 162 -22.41 -11.32 -11.24
N ASN A 163 -23.31 -10.53 -11.85
CA ASN A 163 -22.96 -9.29 -12.53
C ASN A 163 -22.34 -8.26 -11.57
N GLN A 164 -22.85 -8.15 -10.34
CA GLN A 164 -22.28 -7.28 -9.30
C GLN A 164 -20.86 -7.71 -8.92
N ALA A 165 -20.61 -9.01 -8.76
CA ALA A 165 -19.28 -9.55 -8.46
C ALA A 165 -18.29 -9.36 -9.62
N GLN A 166 -18.72 -9.62 -10.87
CA GLN A 166 -17.94 -9.36 -12.08
C GLN A 166 -17.58 -7.86 -12.20
N LYS A 167 -18.56 -6.96 -12.00
CA LYS A 167 -18.32 -5.51 -12.02
C LYS A 167 -17.33 -5.05 -10.94
N ALA A 168 -17.38 -5.63 -9.74
CA ALA A 168 -16.42 -5.34 -8.67
C ALA A 168 -14.99 -5.81 -9.05
N TYR A 169 -14.87 -7.02 -9.59
CA TYR A 169 -13.61 -7.57 -10.12
C TYR A 169 -13.02 -6.67 -11.22
N ASP A 170 -13.81 -6.30 -12.23
CA ASP A 170 -13.35 -5.48 -13.35
C ASP A 170 -12.93 -4.07 -12.89
N THR A 171 -13.68 -3.47 -11.96
CA THR A 171 -13.35 -2.16 -11.38
C THR A 171 -12.01 -2.21 -10.63
N LEU A 172 -11.77 -3.28 -9.86
CA LEU A 172 -10.52 -3.46 -9.11
C LEU A 172 -9.33 -3.77 -10.04
N MET A 173 -9.54 -4.57 -11.10
CA MET A 173 -8.54 -4.82 -12.13
C MET A 173 -8.15 -3.53 -12.86
N GLN A 174 -9.12 -2.68 -13.23
CA GLN A 174 -8.83 -1.38 -13.86
C GLN A 174 -8.05 -0.45 -12.92
N LYS A 175 -8.43 -0.34 -11.64
CA LYS A 175 -7.67 0.43 -10.63
C LYS A 175 -6.22 -0.05 -10.54
N TRP A 176 -6.01 -1.36 -10.48
CA TRP A 176 -4.66 -1.94 -10.39
C TRP A 176 -3.83 -1.69 -11.65
N GLN A 177 -4.41 -1.87 -12.84
CA GLN A 177 -3.73 -1.56 -14.11
C GLN A 177 -3.33 -0.10 -14.19
N VAL A 178 -4.23 0.84 -13.87
CA VAL A 178 -3.95 2.28 -13.87
C VAL A 178 -2.86 2.64 -12.85
N ALA A 179 -2.88 2.06 -11.66
CA ALA A 179 -1.82 2.27 -10.65
C ALA A 179 -0.47 1.73 -11.15
N ASN A 180 -0.42 0.51 -11.68
CA ASN A 180 0.81 -0.12 -12.16
C ASN A 180 1.41 0.63 -13.37
N GLU A 181 0.59 0.91 -14.39
CA GLU A 181 1.01 1.67 -15.56
C GLU A 181 1.43 3.10 -15.22
N THR A 182 0.92 3.69 -14.14
CA THR A 182 1.36 5.03 -13.69
C THR A 182 2.68 4.92 -12.92
N MET A 183 2.83 3.94 -12.04
CA MET A 183 4.08 3.66 -11.33
C MET A 183 5.24 3.38 -12.29
N ASP A 184 5.08 2.45 -13.25
CA ASP A 184 6.15 2.04 -14.16
C ASP A 184 6.64 3.16 -15.09
N LYS A 185 5.85 4.22 -15.31
CA LYS A 185 6.29 5.42 -16.05
C LYS A 185 7.45 6.14 -15.36
N HIS A 186 7.66 5.98 -14.05
CA HIS A 186 8.77 6.61 -13.33
C HIS A 186 10.05 5.76 -13.32
N PHE A 187 10.00 4.53 -13.86
CA PHE A 187 11.13 3.59 -13.94
C PHE A 187 11.60 3.37 -15.38
N ILE A 188 12.84 2.89 -15.52
CA ILE A 188 13.40 2.41 -16.79
C ILE A 188 13.17 0.90 -16.83
N ASP A 189 12.49 0.42 -17.88
CA ASP A 189 12.13 -0.99 -18.08
C ASP A 189 11.38 -1.66 -16.91
N GLY A 190 10.73 -0.86 -16.06
CA GLY A 190 10.04 -1.31 -14.83
C GLY A 190 10.97 -1.65 -13.65
N ASP A 191 12.28 -1.49 -13.81
CA ASP A 191 13.29 -1.82 -12.79
C ASP A 191 13.30 -0.80 -11.63
N ILE A 192 12.92 -1.26 -10.44
CA ILE A 192 12.99 -0.53 -9.17
C ILE A 192 14.41 -0.02 -8.85
N GLY A 193 15.47 -0.69 -9.32
CA GLY A 193 16.86 -0.25 -9.19
C GLY A 193 17.24 0.91 -10.13
N ASN A 194 16.39 1.24 -11.11
CA ASN A 194 16.67 2.23 -12.16
C ASN A 194 15.51 3.25 -12.40
N PRO A 195 15.06 3.99 -11.37
CA PRO A 195 14.14 5.12 -11.54
C PRO A 195 14.72 6.21 -12.46
N LYS A 196 13.84 7.00 -13.09
CA LYS A 196 14.23 8.09 -14.01
C LYS A 196 14.88 9.28 -13.29
N GLY A 197 14.68 9.41 -11.98
CA GLY A 197 15.47 10.29 -11.11
C GLY A 197 14.92 11.69 -10.85
N SER A 198 13.84 12.07 -11.54
CA SER A 198 13.09 13.29 -11.28
C SER A 198 11.59 12.98 -11.32
N PHE A 199 10.86 13.50 -10.35
CA PHE A 199 9.41 13.51 -10.28
C PHE A 199 8.98 14.70 -9.41
N THR A 200 7.73 15.14 -9.52
CA THR A 200 7.17 16.24 -8.74
C THR A 200 6.46 15.75 -7.48
N THR A 201 6.15 16.67 -6.57
CA THR A 201 5.25 16.39 -5.44
C THR A 201 3.84 16.00 -5.92
N GLU A 202 3.42 16.50 -7.08
CA GLU A 202 2.10 16.22 -7.67
C GLU A 202 2.03 14.78 -8.19
N GLU A 203 3.07 14.31 -8.89
CA GLU A 203 3.20 12.90 -9.33
C GLU A 203 3.23 11.94 -8.12
N MET A 204 3.88 12.34 -7.03
CA MET A 204 3.87 11.57 -5.78
C MET A 204 2.50 11.47 -5.13
N ILE A 205 1.73 12.56 -5.11
CA ILE A 205 0.36 12.58 -4.58
C ILE A 205 -0.56 11.74 -5.48
N ASP A 206 -0.47 11.89 -6.80
CA ASP A 206 -1.26 11.14 -7.79
C ASP A 206 -1.05 9.62 -7.69
N LEU A 207 0.19 9.18 -7.42
CA LEU A 207 0.52 7.79 -7.11
C LEU A 207 -0.03 7.35 -5.75
N ALA A 208 0.11 8.16 -4.70
CA ALA A 208 -0.40 7.83 -3.37
C ALA A 208 -1.92 7.64 -3.34
N GLU A 209 -2.67 8.49 -4.05
CA GLU A 209 -4.12 8.37 -4.20
C GLU A 209 -4.49 7.07 -4.91
N LYS A 210 -3.80 6.71 -6.01
CA LYS A 210 -4.03 5.45 -6.74
C LYS A 210 -3.69 4.21 -5.92
N LEU A 211 -2.68 4.26 -5.05
CA LEU A 211 -2.37 3.17 -4.12
C LEU A 211 -3.43 3.07 -3.01
N GLY A 212 -3.96 4.20 -2.53
CA GLY A 212 -5.06 4.24 -1.55
C GLY A 212 -6.39 3.70 -2.08
N GLU A 213 -6.57 3.63 -3.40
CA GLU A 213 -7.73 3.00 -4.05
C GLU A 213 -7.68 1.46 -4.11
N LEU A 214 -6.57 0.84 -3.70
CA LEU A 214 -6.32 -0.61 -3.79
C LEU A 214 -6.41 -1.33 -2.42
N PRO A 215 -6.57 -2.66 -2.40
CA PRO A 215 -6.47 -3.46 -1.19
C PRO A 215 -5.15 -3.27 -0.44
N TYR A 216 -5.24 -3.23 0.88
CA TYR A 216 -4.12 -2.98 1.79
C TYR A 216 -2.98 -4.01 1.61
N ILE A 217 -1.75 -3.58 1.92
CA ILE A 217 -0.53 -4.37 1.72
C ILE A 217 -0.63 -5.80 2.28
N ASN A 218 0.00 -6.74 1.57
CA ASN A 218 0.01 -8.18 1.86
C ASN A 218 -1.35 -8.91 1.76
N ILE A 219 -2.44 -8.26 1.35
CA ILE A 219 -3.69 -8.94 0.98
C ILE A 219 -3.61 -9.33 -0.51
N PRO A 220 -3.72 -10.63 -0.88
CA PRO A 220 -3.87 -11.03 -2.28
C PRO A 220 -5.27 -10.68 -2.81
N PHE A 221 -5.34 -10.17 -4.04
CA PHE A 221 -6.59 -9.83 -4.72
C PHE A 221 -6.57 -10.24 -6.20
N LEU A 222 -7.74 -10.35 -6.82
CA LEU A 222 -7.92 -10.84 -8.20
C LEU A 222 -7.20 -12.20 -8.38
N GLU A 223 -6.46 -12.40 -9.48
CA GLU A 223 -5.66 -13.61 -9.77
C GLU A 223 -4.36 -13.74 -8.93
N GLY A 224 -4.41 -13.36 -7.64
CA GLY A 224 -3.27 -13.43 -6.72
C GLY A 224 -2.28 -12.27 -6.83
N TYR A 225 -2.71 -11.13 -7.37
CA TYR A 225 -1.94 -9.88 -7.35
C TYR A 225 -1.80 -9.36 -5.91
N THR A 226 -0.75 -8.57 -5.67
CA THR A 226 -0.55 -7.86 -4.39
C THR A 226 -0.13 -6.43 -4.67
N THR A 227 -0.33 -5.53 -3.70
CA THR A 227 0.12 -4.14 -3.78
C THR A 227 1.59 -3.95 -3.35
N ASN A 228 2.29 -5.03 -2.96
CA ASN A 228 3.62 -4.95 -2.35
C ASN A 228 4.67 -4.31 -3.28
N GLU A 229 4.82 -4.82 -4.52
CA GLU A 229 5.81 -4.29 -5.48
C GLU A 229 5.57 -2.80 -5.78
N LEU A 230 4.30 -2.38 -5.84
CA LEU A 230 3.93 -0.98 -6.08
C LEU A 230 4.30 -0.08 -4.88
N HIS A 231 4.16 -0.57 -3.65
CA HIS A 231 4.61 0.17 -2.47
C HIS A 231 6.14 0.20 -2.37
N GLU A 232 6.84 -0.90 -2.69
CA GLU A 232 8.31 -0.92 -2.76
C GLU A 232 8.84 0.07 -3.82
N LYS A 233 8.21 0.11 -5.00
CA LYS A 233 8.48 1.13 -6.04
C LYS A 233 8.21 2.55 -5.53
N TYR A 234 7.09 2.80 -4.86
CA TYR A 234 6.75 4.11 -4.30
C TYR A 234 7.76 4.57 -3.22
N ASP A 235 8.13 3.70 -2.27
CA ASP A 235 9.14 3.98 -1.24
C ASP A 235 10.52 4.25 -1.85
N GLN A 236 10.89 3.55 -2.92
CA GLN A 236 12.12 3.82 -3.68
C GLN A 236 12.08 5.20 -4.35
N LEU A 237 10.96 5.63 -4.94
CA LEU A 237 10.82 7.01 -5.43
C LEU A 237 10.99 8.01 -4.28
N ILE A 238 10.43 7.74 -3.08
CA ILE A 238 10.62 8.61 -1.91
C ILE A 238 12.10 8.65 -1.49
N ALA A 239 12.81 7.52 -1.52
CA ALA A 239 14.25 7.47 -1.24
C ALA A 239 15.06 8.33 -2.23
N VAL A 240 14.76 8.21 -3.53
CA VAL A 240 15.34 9.07 -4.60
C VAL A 240 15.06 10.55 -4.35
N SER A 241 13.85 10.89 -3.89
CA SER A 241 13.40 12.28 -3.66
C SER A 241 14.28 12.99 -2.62
N ASN A 242 14.65 12.26 -1.58
CA ASN A 242 15.48 12.77 -0.50
C ASN A 242 16.97 12.73 -0.85
N ALA A 243 17.45 11.67 -1.51
CA ALA A 243 18.86 11.50 -1.83
C ALA A 243 19.36 12.44 -2.94
N THR A 244 18.65 12.52 -4.06
CA THR A 244 19.11 13.21 -5.28
C THR A 244 19.44 14.69 -5.07
N PRO A 245 18.55 15.54 -4.51
CA PRO A 245 18.88 16.95 -4.28
C PRO A 245 19.95 17.15 -3.19
N VAL A 246 20.20 16.18 -2.33
CA VAL A 246 21.31 16.24 -1.34
C VAL A 246 22.64 15.88 -2.01
N VAL A 247 22.66 14.89 -2.91
CA VAL A 247 23.83 14.56 -3.73
C VAL A 247 24.16 15.70 -4.68
N ASP A 248 23.18 16.30 -5.36
CA ASP A 248 23.41 17.38 -6.32
C ASP A 248 23.87 18.68 -5.65
N ARG A 249 23.49 18.94 -4.39
CA ARG A 249 24.04 20.04 -3.57
C ARG A 249 25.54 19.92 -3.30
N LEU A 250 26.14 18.72 -3.43
CA LEU A 250 27.59 18.56 -3.33
C LEU A 250 28.33 19.14 -4.55
N PHE A 251 27.62 19.57 -5.60
CA PHE A 251 28.17 20.06 -6.85
C PHE A 251 27.75 21.50 -7.13
N PHE A 252 28.66 22.28 -7.70
CA PHE A 252 28.42 23.63 -8.21
C PHE A 252 28.97 23.74 -9.62
N ASN A 253 28.14 24.21 -10.57
CA ASN A 253 28.49 24.27 -12.00
C ASN A 253 29.06 22.95 -12.57
N GLY A 254 28.50 21.81 -12.13
CA GLY A 254 28.89 20.47 -12.60
C GLY A 254 30.21 19.95 -12.05
N LYS A 255 30.76 20.55 -10.99
CA LYS A 255 31.99 20.09 -10.30
C LYS A 255 31.76 20.00 -8.79
N PRO A 256 32.47 19.14 -8.05
CA PRO A 256 32.40 19.13 -6.58
C PRO A 256 32.65 20.51 -5.97
N SER A 257 31.79 20.91 -5.04
CA SER A 257 31.91 22.18 -4.31
C SER A 257 33.07 22.13 -3.34
N THR A 258 33.93 23.17 -3.37
CA THR A 258 35.03 23.37 -2.41
C THR A 258 34.54 23.60 -0.97
N ASN A 259 33.26 23.94 -0.81
CA ASN A 259 32.66 24.30 0.46
C ASN A 259 31.91 23.12 1.12
N ASN A 260 31.93 21.93 0.49
CA ASN A 260 31.38 20.71 1.07
C ASN A 260 32.06 20.40 2.41
N THR A 261 31.29 20.10 3.45
CA THR A 261 31.83 19.50 4.67
C THR A 261 31.78 17.98 4.57
N GLN A 262 32.59 17.30 5.39
CA GLN A 262 32.48 15.85 5.57
C GLN A 262 31.09 15.41 6.06
N ASN A 263 30.36 16.28 6.76
CA ASN A 263 28.99 16.00 7.21
C ASN A 263 27.99 15.96 6.04
N ASP A 264 28.12 16.87 5.07
CA ASP A 264 27.22 16.91 3.90
C ASP A 264 27.42 15.67 3.03
N ILE A 265 28.67 15.29 2.82
CA ILE A 265 29.07 14.10 2.06
C ILE A 265 28.58 12.82 2.77
N ASN A 266 28.74 12.74 4.09
CA ASN A 266 28.19 11.63 4.90
C ASN A 266 26.66 11.57 4.85
N THR A 267 25.99 12.73 4.88
CA THR A 267 24.52 12.80 4.80
C THR A 267 24.01 12.32 3.44
N ALA A 268 24.65 12.76 2.35
CA ALA A 268 24.38 12.25 1.01
C ALA A 268 24.61 10.74 0.92
N LEU A 269 25.76 10.24 1.41
CA LEU A 269 26.09 8.82 1.39
C LEU A 269 25.06 7.96 2.14
N ASN A 270 24.64 8.40 3.33
CA ASN A 270 23.64 7.71 4.14
C ASN A 270 22.25 7.68 3.48
N LEU A 271 21.87 8.75 2.75
CA LEU A 271 20.63 8.74 1.96
C LEU A 271 20.75 7.82 0.74
N VAL A 272 21.88 7.83 0.03
CA VAL A 272 22.11 6.96 -1.13
C VAL A 272 22.11 5.49 -0.76
N HIS A 273 22.67 5.11 0.40
CA HIS A 273 22.62 3.72 0.88
C HIS A 273 21.20 3.19 1.13
N ARG A 274 20.20 4.06 1.36
CA ARG A 274 18.79 3.67 1.58
C ARG A 274 18.03 3.33 0.29
N LEU A 275 18.54 3.67 -0.89
CA LEU A 275 17.90 3.26 -2.15
C LEU A 275 18.03 1.74 -2.36
N VAL A 276 17.08 1.17 -3.10
CA VAL A 276 17.20 -0.19 -3.65
C VAL A 276 18.43 -0.26 -4.57
N ASP A 277 19.17 -1.37 -4.50
CA ASP A 277 20.38 -1.59 -5.29
C ASP A 277 20.06 -1.64 -6.79
N GLY A 278 20.90 -0.99 -7.60
CA GLY A 278 20.74 -0.93 -9.05
C GLY A 278 21.36 0.32 -9.67
N PRO A 279 21.22 0.46 -11.01
CA PRO A 279 21.96 1.45 -11.79
C PRO A 279 21.77 2.91 -11.33
N TYR A 280 20.65 3.26 -10.68
CA TYR A 280 20.44 4.61 -10.16
C TYR A 280 21.29 4.88 -8.90
N LYS A 281 21.32 3.90 -7.98
CA LYS A 281 22.12 3.96 -6.74
C LYS A 281 23.61 4.06 -7.07
N ASP A 282 24.08 3.27 -8.04
CA ASP A 282 25.48 3.30 -8.51
C ASP A 282 25.89 4.68 -9.04
N ARG A 283 25.01 5.34 -9.83
CA ARG A 283 25.24 6.70 -10.35
C ARG A 283 25.36 7.74 -9.22
N LEU A 284 24.54 7.64 -8.17
CA LEU A 284 24.64 8.53 -7.02
C LEU A 284 25.86 8.23 -6.13
N LEU A 285 26.21 6.95 -5.91
CA LEU A 285 27.41 6.57 -5.18
C LEU A 285 28.68 7.09 -5.86
N ALA A 286 28.76 7.02 -7.20
CA ALA A 286 29.87 7.59 -7.96
C ALA A 286 30.02 9.11 -7.75
N LYS A 287 28.91 9.87 -7.80
CA LYS A 287 28.90 11.31 -7.47
C LYS A 287 29.40 11.59 -6.05
N VAL A 288 28.93 10.83 -5.05
CA VAL A 288 29.34 11.00 -3.65
C VAL A 288 30.83 10.67 -3.46
N GLN A 289 31.35 9.66 -4.16
CA GLN A 289 32.78 9.31 -4.17
C GLN A 289 33.65 10.42 -4.82
N GLU A 290 33.18 11.04 -5.91
CA GLU A 290 33.85 12.18 -6.53
C GLU A 290 33.93 13.38 -5.56
N ALA A 291 32.82 13.72 -4.90
CA ALA A 291 32.76 14.76 -3.89
C ALA A 291 33.66 14.48 -2.67
N GLN A 292 33.69 13.23 -2.19
CA GLN A 292 34.61 12.79 -1.14
C GLN A 292 36.07 12.91 -1.56
N LYS A 293 36.41 12.57 -2.81
CA LYS A 293 37.78 12.71 -3.30
C LYS A 293 38.19 14.19 -3.36
N ALA A 294 37.35 15.07 -3.89
CA ALA A 294 37.62 16.50 -3.96
C ALA A 294 37.77 17.14 -2.56
N TYR A 295 36.94 16.71 -1.60
CA TYR A 295 37.08 17.11 -0.19
C TYR A 295 38.44 16.69 0.37
N ASN A 296 38.83 15.43 0.18
CA ASN A 296 40.12 14.90 0.63
C ASN A 296 41.30 15.64 -0.01
N ASP A 297 41.28 15.83 -1.34
CA ASP A 297 42.33 16.54 -2.08
C ASP A 297 42.54 17.97 -1.56
N ALA A 298 41.47 18.64 -1.12
CA ALA A 298 41.51 19.99 -0.54
C ALA A 298 41.95 20.03 0.94
N HIS A 299 41.74 18.94 1.70
CA HIS A 299 42.05 18.86 3.14
C HIS A 299 43.31 18.06 3.47
N ILE A 300 43.97 17.45 2.48
CA ILE A 300 45.32 16.90 2.64
C ILE A 300 46.28 18.05 2.95
N ILE A 301 46.76 18.08 4.19
CA ILE A 301 47.80 19.01 4.64
C ILE A 301 49.06 18.75 3.81
N VAL A 302 49.36 19.65 2.88
CA VAL A 302 50.68 19.73 2.25
C VAL A 302 51.67 20.19 3.33
N LEU A 303 52.22 19.22 4.07
CA LEU A 303 53.36 19.45 4.93
C LEU A 303 54.44 20.14 4.09
N PRO A 304 54.91 21.35 4.48
CA PRO A 304 55.93 22.04 3.72
C PRO A 304 57.16 21.14 3.65
N LYS A 305 57.63 20.83 2.43
CA LYS A 305 58.89 20.09 2.23
C LYS A 305 59.97 20.87 2.96
N GLY A 306 60.50 20.30 4.04
CA GLY A 306 61.48 20.97 4.89
C GLY A 306 62.66 21.42 4.04
N ASN A 307 62.89 22.73 4.00
CA ASN A 307 64.08 23.30 3.37
C ASN A 307 65.31 22.72 4.09
N LYS A 308 66.24 22.18 3.30
CA LYS A 308 67.55 21.68 3.76
C LYS A 308 68.56 22.82 3.78
#